data_AF-A0A3E0KF35-F1
#
_entry.id   AF-A0A3E0KF35-F1
#
_cell.length_a   1.000
_cell.length_b   1.000
_cell.length_c   1.000
_cell.angle_alpha   90.00
_cell.angle_beta   90.00
_cell.angle_gamma   90.00
#
_symmetry.space_group_name_H-M   'P 1'
#
loop_
_entity.id
_entity.type
_entity.pdbx_description
1 polymer ?
#
loop_
_entity_poly.entity_id
_entity_poly.type
_entity_poly.pdbx_seq_one_letter_code
_entity_poly.pdbx_strand_id
1 'polypeptide(L)'
;MREGHGHAERLFLETVWWPAFGNLRHLHPEYEIVDYDGRPRYLDFAYIRGSLRLAVEVDGYGPHVSRIDRHEFIRQLRRQNHLVIDGWAVLRFSFDEVLDHARACQQVLQQFMGRWSDDGAQAGLNALERAVVQFAGASTGRVTPKQIRQHLGVGKHKAAKVIRRLVDLGWLEPASGRQRIRSYRLKTPHMAS
;
A
#
# COMPACT_ATOMS: atom_id res chain seq x y z
N MET A 1 -29.22 -10.00 -12.02
CA MET A 1 -28.21 -8.92 -12.01
C MET A 1 -26.80 -9.48 -11.82
N ARG A 2 -26.33 -10.39 -12.69
CA ARG A 2 -24.93 -10.87 -12.71
C ARG A 2 -24.17 -10.46 -13.97
N GLU A 3 -24.88 -10.08 -15.03
CA GLU A 3 -24.29 -9.73 -16.33
C GLU A 3 -23.54 -8.38 -16.34
N GLY A 4 -23.85 -7.47 -15.41
CA GLY A 4 -23.19 -6.15 -15.31
C GLY A 4 -21.84 -6.15 -14.57
N HIS A 5 -21.71 -6.96 -13.52
CA HIS A 5 -20.49 -7.01 -12.68
C HIS A 5 -19.29 -7.57 -13.45
N GLY A 6 -19.47 -8.73 -14.10
CA GLY A 6 -18.41 -9.33 -14.91
C GLY A 6 -17.99 -8.47 -16.12
N HIS A 7 -18.89 -7.63 -16.64
CA HIS A 7 -18.54 -6.67 -17.70
C HIS A 7 -17.66 -5.53 -17.17
N ALA A 8 -18.03 -4.94 -16.04
CA ALA A 8 -17.27 -3.86 -15.41
C ALA A 8 -15.87 -4.31 -14.95
N GLU A 9 -15.78 -5.48 -14.31
CA GLU A 9 -14.52 -6.08 -13.87
C GLU A 9 -13.59 -6.36 -15.06
N ARG A 10 -14.11 -6.97 -16.13
CA ARG A 10 -13.33 -7.23 -17.33
C ARG A 10 -12.85 -5.95 -17.99
N LEU A 11 -13.73 -4.95 -18.12
CA LEU A 11 -13.36 -3.65 -18.68
C LEU A 11 -12.26 -2.98 -17.85
N PHE A 12 -12.36 -3.03 -16.51
CA PHE A 12 -11.33 -2.51 -15.62
C PHE A 12 -9.98 -3.23 -15.83
N LEU A 13 -9.98 -4.56 -15.92
CA LEU A 13 -8.75 -5.32 -16.18
C LEU A 13 -8.12 -4.94 -17.53
N GLU A 14 -8.92 -4.87 -18.59
CA GLU A 14 -8.47 -4.61 -19.96
C GLU A 14 -7.99 -3.17 -20.18
N THR A 15 -8.69 -2.19 -19.60
CA THR A 15 -8.49 -0.76 -19.91
C THR A 15 -7.75 0.00 -18.82
N VAL A 16 -7.76 -0.49 -17.57
CA VAL A 16 -7.12 0.20 -16.43
C VAL A 16 -5.95 -0.61 -15.89
N TRP A 17 -6.18 -1.82 -15.38
CA TRP A 17 -5.14 -2.55 -14.67
C TRP A 17 -4.00 -3.02 -15.59
N TRP A 18 -4.33 -3.73 -16.67
CA TRP A 18 -3.33 -4.28 -17.58
C TRP A 18 -2.46 -3.19 -18.24
N PRO A 19 -3.03 -2.07 -18.75
CA PRO A 19 -2.21 -0.97 -19.27
C PRO A 19 -1.35 -0.29 -18.21
N ALA A 20 -1.79 -0.23 -16.94
CA ALA A 20 -1.03 0.41 -15.87
C ALA A 20 0.16 -0.43 -15.37
N PHE A 21 0.03 -1.76 -15.33
CA PHE A 21 0.99 -2.64 -14.63
C PHE A 21 1.52 -3.81 -15.46
N GLY A 22 0.86 -4.19 -16.56
CA GLY A 22 1.31 -5.26 -17.48
C GLY A 22 1.36 -6.67 -16.87
N ASN A 23 0.76 -6.89 -15.71
CA ASN A 23 0.70 -8.18 -15.03
C ASN A 23 -0.45 -8.21 -14.01
N LEU A 24 -0.86 -9.41 -13.59
CA LEU A 24 -1.91 -9.64 -12.59
C LEU A 24 -1.35 -10.08 -11.22
N ARG A 25 -0.05 -9.93 -10.98
CA ARG A 25 0.56 -10.40 -9.73
C ARG A 25 -0.06 -9.66 -8.55
N HIS A 26 -0.35 -10.41 -7.49
CA HIS A 26 -0.95 -9.91 -6.26
C HIS A 26 -2.37 -9.37 -6.39
N LEU A 27 -2.98 -9.36 -7.58
CA LEU A 27 -4.37 -8.98 -7.79
C LEU A 27 -5.25 -10.24 -7.74
N HIS A 28 -6.29 -10.18 -6.93
CA HIS A 28 -7.24 -11.26 -6.72
C HIS A 28 -8.65 -10.75 -7.07
N PRO A 29 -9.28 -11.23 -8.15
CA PRO A 29 -10.68 -10.91 -8.44
C PRO A 29 -11.61 -11.63 -7.47
N GLU A 30 -12.81 -11.08 -7.25
CA GLU A 30 -13.86 -11.67 -6.40
C GLU A 30 -13.31 -12.16 -5.05
N TYR A 31 -12.56 -11.30 -4.35
CA TYR A 31 -11.86 -11.70 -3.14
C TYR A 31 -12.80 -11.74 -1.93
N GLU A 32 -12.92 -12.93 -1.32
CA GLU A 32 -13.77 -13.14 -0.15
C GLU A 32 -13.19 -12.50 1.12
N ILE A 33 -14.00 -11.71 1.79
CA ILE A 33 -13.76 -11.15 3.13
C ILE A 33 -14.89 -11.56 4.06
N VAL A 34 -14.58 -11.68 5.35
CA VAL A 34 -15.58 -11.86 6.40
C VAL A 34 -15.95 -10.48 6.93
N ASP A 35 -17.23 -10.11 6.84
CA ASP A 35 -17.71 -8.85 7.41
C ASP A 35 -17.82 -8.91 8.95
N TYR A 36 -18.08 -7.75 9.56
CA TYR A 36 -18.26 -7.64 11.01
C TYR A 36 -19.41 -8.52 11.56
N ASP A 37 -20.42 -8.80 10.74
CA ASP A 37 -21.57 -9.64 11.09
C ASP A 37 -21.30 -11.14 10.83
N GLY A 38 -20.06 -11.51 10.48
CA GLY A 38 -19.62 -12.88 10.22
C GLY A 38 -20.07 -13.47 8.88
N ARG A 39 -20.54 -12.64 7.95
CA ARG A 39 -21.00 -13.06 6.63
C ARG A 39 -19.92 -12.87 5.56
N PRO A 40 -19.79 -13.81 4.61
CA PRO A 40 -18.87 -13.66 3.51
C PRO A 40 -19.35 -12.56 2.56
N ARG A 41 -18.41 -11.73 2.10
CA ARG A 41 -18.60 -10.69 1.09
C ARG A 41 -17.44 -10.72 0.11
N TYR A 42 -17.67 -10.19 -1.08
CA TYR A 42 -16.70 -10.21 -2.17
C TYR A 42 -16.33 -8.79 -2.56
N LEU A 43 -15.04 -8.50 -2.59
CA LEU A 43 -14.45 -7.32 -3.24
C LEU A 43 -14.35 -7.59 -4.74
N ASP A 44 -14.60 -6.60 -5.59
CA ASP A 44 -14.40 -6.77 -7.04
C ASP A 44 -12.94 -7.17 -7.31
N PHE A 45 -12.00 -6.44 -6.68
CA PHE A 45 -10.59 -6.83 -6.65
C PHE A 45 -9.91 -6.54 -5.30
N ALA A 46 -9.05 -7.46 -4.87
CA ALA A 46 -8.09 -7.27 -3.80
C ALA A 46 -6.67 -7.31 -4.33
N TYR A 47 -5.88 -6.25 -4.11
CA TYR A 47 -4.44 -6.28 -4.32
C TYR A 47 -3.71 -6.50 -2.99
N ILE A 48 -3.01 -7.64 -2.88
CA ILE A 48 -2.37 -8.08 -1.63
C ILE A 48 -0.87 -8.35 -1.88
N ARG A 49 -0.03 -7.43 -1.42
CA ARG A 49 1.44 -7.53 -1.51
C ARG A 49 2.08 -7.30 -0.15
N GLY A 50 2.51 -8.38 0.49
CA GLY A 50 3.07 -8.32 1.86
C GLY A 50 2.01 -7.84 2.85
N SER A 51 2.29 -6.73 3.55
CA SER A 51 1.31 -6.09 4.44
C SER A 51 0.36 -5.11 3.75
N LEU A 52 0.54 -4.84 2.46
CA LEU A 52 -0.41 -4.03 1.70
C LEU A 52 -1.69 -4.82 1.43
N ARG A 53 -2.82 -4.21 1.75
CA ARG A 53 -4.14 -4.67 1.33
C ARG A 53 -4.88 -3.49 0.71
N LEU A 54 -5.16 -3.58 -0.59
CA LEU A 54 -5.95 -2.59 -1.32
C LEU A 54 -7.20 -3.27 -1.85
N ALA A 55 -8.37 -2.74 -1.51
CA ALA A 55 -9.64 -3.07 -2.15
C ALA A 55 -9.85 -2.10 -3.32
N VAL A 56 -10.12 -2.63 -4.50
CA VAL A 56 -10.56 -1.85 -5.66
C VAL A 56 -11.97 -2.28 -6.02
N GLU A 57 -12.89 -1.33 -6.06
CA GLU A 57 -14.29 -1.56 -6.42
C GLU A 57 -14.66 -0.73 -7.67
N VAL A 58 -15.44 -1.31 -8.58
CA VAL A 58 -15.96 -0.66 -9.79
C VAL A 58 -17.47 -0.51 -9.67
N ASP A 59 -17.90 0.68 -9.28
CA ASP A 59 -19.28 0.99 -8.98
C ASP A 59 -20.06 1.34 -10.24
N GLY A 60 -21.07 0.52 -10.58
CA GLY A 60 -22.03 0.88 -11.62
C GLY A 60 -22.80 2.15 -11.24
N TYR A 61 -22.79 3.15 -12.13
CA TYR A 61 -23.75 4.25 -12.10
C TYR A 61 -24.77 4.04 -13.22
N GLY A 62 -26.05 3.98 -12.88
CA GLY A 62 -27.13 3.78 -13.85
C GLY A 62 -28.42 4.43 -13.38
N PRO A 63 -29.49 4.46 -14.20
CA PRO A 63 -30.78 5.07 -13.84
C PRO A 63 -31.39 4.50 -12.54
N HIS A 64 -30.89 3.35 -12.07
CA HIS A 64 -31.22 2.74 -10.78
C HIS A 64 -30.53 3.35 -9.56
N VAL A 65 -29.60 4.31 -9.69
CA VAL A 65 -29.03 5.05 -8.54
C VAL A 65 -30.09 5.95 -7.89
N SER A 66 -31.06 6.43 -8.68
CA SER A 66 -32.30 7.01 -8.16
C SER A 66 -33.14 6.02 -7.32
N ARG A 67 -32.81 4.72 -7.37
CA ARG A 67 -33.43 3.60 -6.64
C ARG A 67 -32.45 2.86 -5.72
N ILE A 68 -31.24 3.37 -5.46
CA ILE A 68 -30.45 2.84 -4.34
C ILE A 68 -31.28 3.16 -3.10
N ASP A 69 -31.90 2.12 -2.55
CA ASP A 69 -32.61 2.21 -1.29
C ASP A 69 -31.65 2.81 -0.25
N ARG A 70 -32.15 3.71 0.58
CA ARG A 70 -31.37 4.40 1.63
C ARG A 70 -30.58 3.40 2.47
N HIS A 71 -31.13 2.20 2.68
CA HIS A 71 -30.46 1.12 3.37
C HIS A 71 -29.21 0.59 2.63
N GLU A 72 -29.24 0.47 1.30
CA GLU A 72 -28.10 0.03 0.50
C GLU A 72 -26.97 1.06 0.52
N PHE A 73 -27.30 2.35 0.41
CA PHE A 73 -26.31 3.42 0.56
C PHE A 73 -25.61 3.38 1.92
N ILE A 74 -26.39 3.25 3.01
CA ILE A 74 -25.83 3.12 4.37
C ILE A 74 -24.96 1.86 4.50
N ARG A 75 -25.37 0.73 3.89
CA ARG A 75 -24.58 -0.50 3.87
C ARG A 75 -23.23 -0.32 3.17
N GLN A 76 -23.21 0.34 2.01
CA GLN A 76 -21.96 0.60 1.29
C GLN A 76 -20.99 1.48 2.11
N LEU A 77 -21.50 2.55 2.74
CA LEU A 77 -20.69 3.40 3.62
C LEU A 77 -20.11 2.63 4.81
N ARG A 78 -20.93 1.80 5.48
CA ARG A 78 -20.47 0.97 6.60
C ARG A 78 -19.42 -0.03 6.16
N ARG A 79 -19.62 -0.69 5.02
CA ARG A 79 -18.65 -1.64 4.44
C ARG A 79 -17.31 -0.98 4.20
N GLN A 80 -17.30 0.18 3.55
CA GLN A 80 -16.06 0.92 3.30
C GLN A 80 -15.35 1.28 4.61
N ASN A 81 -16.09 1.74 5.62
CA ASN A 81 -15.50 2.04 6.93
C ASN A 81 -14.89 0.82 7.61
N HIS A 82 -15.55 -0.34 7.54
CA HIS A 82 -15.02 -1.58 8.12
C HIS A 82 -13.74 -2.03 7.42
N LEU A 83 -13.68 -1.97 6.09
CA LEU A 83 -12.45 -2.24 5.35
C LEU A 83 -11.28 -1.36 5.82
N VAL A 84 -11.52 -0.06 5.97
CA VAL A 84 -10.52 0.89 6.45
C VAL A 84 -10.07 0.56 7.89
N ILE A 85 -11.01 0.22 8.77
CA ILE A 85 -10.71 -0.20 10.15
C ILE A 85 -9.84 -1.48 10.15
N ASP A 86 -10.11 -2.41 9.24
CA ASP A 86 -9.37 -3.66 9.08
C ASP A 86 -8.02 -3.51 8.35
N GLY A 87 -7.60 -2.26 8.12
CA GLY A 87 -6.30 -1.92 7.54
C GLY A 87 -6.23 -2.02 6.02
N TRP A 88 -7.38 -2.04 5.34
CA TRP A 88 -7.42 -1.95 3.88
C TRP A 88 -7.35 -0.49 3.43
N ALA A 89 -6.54 -0.22 2.42
CA ALA A 89 -6.80 0.91 1.54
C ALA A 89 -8.00 0.58 0.65
N VAL A 90 -8.79 1.59 0.30
CA VAL A 90 -9.96 1.42 -0.58
C VAL A 90 -9.89 2.46 -1.68
N LEU A 91 -9.92 2.02 -2.93
CA LEU A 91 -10.11 2.85 -4.11
C LEU A 91 -11.39 2.40 -4.81
N ARG A 92 -12.24 3.35 -5.15
CA ARG A 92 -13.50 3.10 -5.86
C ARG A 92 -13.51 3.92 -7.14
N PHE A 93 -13.92 3.31 -8.22
CA PHE A 93 -14.08 3.96 -9.52
C PHE A 93 -15.51 3.76 -9.98
N SER A 94 -16.13 4.77 -10.57
CA SER A 94 -17.39 4.53 -11.27
C SER A 94 -17.16 3.76 -12.57
N PHE A 95 -18.16 3.00 -13.00
CA PHE A 95 -18.14 2.33 -14.31
C PHE A 95 -17.89 3.32 -15.45
N ASP A 96 -18.51 4.50 -15.39
CA ASP A 96 -18.34 5.56 -16.38
C ASP A 96 -16.92 6.13 -16.37
N GLU A 97 -16.27 6.25 -15.21
CA GLU A 97 -14.84 6.60 -15.15
C GLU A 97 -13.94 5.54 -15.78
N VAL A 98 -14.22 4.26 -15.52
CA VAL A 98 -13.48 3.15 -16.14
C VAL A 98 -13.68 3.14 -17.66
N LEU A 99 -14.90 3.41 -18.13
CA LEU A 99 -15.25 3.41 -19.55
C LEU A 99 -14.67 4.62 -20.29
N ASP A 100 -14.95 5.83 -19.81
CA ASP A 100 -14.69 7.07 -20.54
C ASP A 100 -13.36 7.73 -20.13
N HIS A 101 -12.85 7.42 -18.93
CA HIS A 101 -11.72 8.11 -18.31
C HIS A 101 -10.65 7.13 -17.77
N ALA A 102 -10.49 5.96 -18.39
CA ALA A 102 -9.59 4.89 -17.95
C ALA A 102 -8.17 5.36 -17.56
N ARG A 103 -7.60 6.32 -18.30
CA ARG A 103 -6.26 6.88 -18.02
C ARG A 103 -6.18 7.59 -16.68
N ALA A 104 -7.25 8.26 -16.24
CA ALA A 104 -7.31 8.87 -14.91
C ALA A 104 -7.32 7.80 -13.81
N CYS A 105 -8.09 6.72 -14.00
CA CYS A 105 -8.10 5.57 -13.08
C CYS A 105 -6.71 4.92 -12.98
N GLN A 106 -6.00 4.77 -14.11
CA GLN A 106 -4.62 4.28 -14.15
C GLN A 106 -3.70 5.15 -13.31
N GLN A 107 -3.78 6.49 -13.45
CA GLN A 107 -2.95 7.43 -12.71
C GLN A 107 -3.19 7.35 -11.20
N VAL A 108 -4.44 7.25 -10.76
CA VAL A 108 -4.79 7.09 -9.34
C VAL A 108 -4.17 5.81 -8.77
N LEU A 109 -4.31 4.68 -9.48
CA LEU A 109 -3.69 3.42 -9.07
C LEU A 109 -2.17 3.51 -9.02
N GLN A 110 -1.53 4.10 -10.04
CA GLN A 110 -0.08 4.27 -10.08
C GLN A 110 0.43 5.18 -8.95
N GLN A 111 -0.29 6.27 -8.63
CA GLN A 111 0.05 7.15 -7.50
C GLN A 111 -0.05 6.40 -6.16
N PHE A 112 -1.11 5.62 -5.97
CA PHE A 112 -1.28 4.79 -4.78
C PHE A 112 -0.14 3.77 -4.65
N MET A 113 0.15 3.04 -5.72
CA MET A 113 1.21 2.03 -5.74
C MET A 113 2.60 2.66 -5.57
N GLY A 114 2.84 3.85 -6.12
CA GLY A 114 4.09 4.60 -5.95
C GLY A 114 4.31 4.99 -4.50
N ARG A 115 3.31 5.61 -3.85
CA ARG A 115 3.37 5.96 -2.42
C ARG A 115 3.61 4.71 -1.55
N TRP A 116 2.93 3.61 -1.85
CA TRP A 116 3.13 2.39 -1.09
C TRP A 116 4.40 1.64 -1.47
N SER A 117 5.01 1.86 -2.63
CA SER A 117 6.33 1.28 -2.89
C SER A 117 7.39 1.88 -1.94
N ASP A 118 7.24 3.16 -1.59
CA ASP A 118 8.10 3.82 -0.60
C ASP A 118 7.81 3.35 0.84
N ASP A 119 6.55 3.08 1.18
CA ASP A 119 6.13 2.55 2.51
C ASP A 119 6.33 1.02 2.63
N GLY A 120 6.12 0.29 1.56
CA GLY A 120 6.18 -1.17 1.42
C GLY A 120 7.60 -1.67 1.19
N ALA A 121 8.52 -0.80 0.76
CA ALA A 121 9.93 -1.02 1.02
C ALA A 121 10.09 -1.35 2.50
N GLN A 122 9.52 -0.56 3.43
CA GLN A 122 9.61 -0.68 4.90
C GLN A 122 8.84 -1.86 5.51
N ALA A 123 8.23 -2.74 4.69
CA ALA A 123 7.56 -3.94 5.18
C ALA A 123 8.57 -4.89 5.85
N GLY A 124 8.28 -5.32 7.09
CA GLY A 124 9.18 -6.15 7.92
C GLY A 124 9.99 -5.35 8.97
N LEU A 125 9.87 -4.02 8.96
CA LEU A 125 10.47 -3.16 9.98
C LEU A 125 9.54 -2.96 11.19
N ASN A 126 10.08 -3.14 12.39
CA ASN A 126 9.40 -2.73 13.61
C ASN A 126 9.38 -1.19 13.75
N ALA A 127 8.64 -0.68 14.73
CA ALA A 127 8.45 0.76 14.92
C ALA A 127 9.77 1.54 15.09
N LEU A 128 10.75 0.97 15.79
CA LEU A 128 12.06 1.63 15.98
C LEU A 128 12.88 1.62 14.69
N GLU A 129 12.83 0.53 13.94
CA GLU A 129 13.50 0.40 12.64
C GLU A 129 12.94 1.41 11.62
N ARG A 130 11.61 1.54 11.54
CA ARG A 130 10.94 2.56 10.72
C ARG A 130 11.36 3.98 11.11
N ALA A 131 11.36 4.30 12.39
CA ALA A 131 11.79 5.61 12.87
C ALA A 131 13.23 5.95 12.44
N VAL A 132 14.14 4.96 12.47
CA VAL A 132 15.52 5.17 11.99
C VAL A 132 15.59 5.37 10.48
N VAL A 133 14.85 4.60 9.69
CA VAL A 133 14.83 4.76 8.22
C VAL A 133 14.30 6.14 7.83
N GLN A 134 13.20 6.58 8.46
CA GLN A 134 12.63 7.92 8.25
C GLN A 134 13.61 9.03 8.67
N PHE A 135 14.23 8.90 9.85
CA PHE A 135 15.21 9.85 10.34
C PHE A 135 16.44 9.95 9.42
N ALA A 136 16.92 8.81 8.90
CA ALA A 136 18.05 8.78 7.98
C ALA A 136 17.72 9.40 6.61
N GLY A 137 16.49 9.23 6.12
CA GLY A 137 16.01 9.84 4.87
C GLY A 137 15.82 11.35 4.97
N ALA A 138 15.38 11.86 6.12
CA ALA A 138 15.23 13.30 6.38
C ALA A 138 16.55 14.03 6.69
N SER A 139 17.64 13.29 6.94
CA SER A 139 18.96 13.84 7.25
C SER A 139 19.77 14.12 5.97
N THR A 140 20.79 14.98 6.03
CA THR A 140 21.68 15.38 4.91
C THR A 140 22.61 14.27 4.39
N GLY A 141 22.15 13.02 4.37
CA GLY A 141 22.81 11.87 3.75
C GLY A 141 23.64 11.00 4.68
N ARG A 142 23.79 11.33 5.97
CA ARG A 142 24.50 10.51 6.97
C ARG A 142 23.93 10.66 8.37
N VAL A 143 23.79 9.54 9.09
CA VAL A 143 23.39 9.49 10.50
C VAL A 143 24.41 8.75 11.35
N THR A 144 24.68 9.24 12.56
CA THR A 144 25.60 8.59 13.51
C THR A 144 24.83 7.75 14.54
N PRO A 145 25.45 6.71 15.16
CA PRO A 145 24.84 5.98 16.26
C PRO A 145 24.40 6.86 17.44
N LYS A 146 25.07 8.01 17.65
CA LYS A 146 24.70 8.99 18.69
C LYS A 146 23.37 9.67 18.34
N GLN A 147 23.23 10.14 17.10
CA GLN A 147 21.98 10.76 16.62
C GLN A 147 20.82 9.76 16.64
N ILE A 148 21.04 8.51 16.19
CA ILE A 148 20.01 7.46 16.22
C ILE A 148 19.55 7.19 17.66
N ARG A 149 20.48 7.09 18.62
CA ARG A 149 20.11 6.95 20.04
C ARG A 149 19.25 8.11 20.54
N GLN A 150 19.67 9.34 20.24
CA GLN A 150 18.98 10.54 20.68
C GLN A 150 17.58 10.62 20.08
N HIS A 151 17.45 10.32 18.79
CA HIS A 151 16.18 10.28 18.07
C HIS A 151 15.23 9.22 18.63
N LEU A 152 15.73 8.02 18.92
CA LEU A 152 14.90 6.92 19.43
C LEU A 152 14.62 7.00 20.94
N GLY A 153 15.34 7.82 21.70
CA GLY A 153 15.25 7.86 23.17
C GLY A 153 15.68 6.54 23.85
N VAL A 154 16.57 5.75 23.23
CA VAL A 154 16.98 4.42 23.75
C VAL A 154 18.45 4.34 24.14
N GLY A 155 18.76 3.37 25.00
CA GLY A 155 20.13 3.05 25.42
C GLY A 155 21.02 2.53 24.28
N LYS A 156 22.35 2.58 24.51
CA LYS A 156 23.39 2.24 23.51
C LYS A 156 23.24 0.85 22.91
N HIS A 157 22.97 -0.16 23.74
CA HIS A 157 22.83 -1.55 23.27
C HIS A 157 21.61 -1.73 22.36
N LYS A 158 20.46 -1.12 22.71
CA LYS A 158 19.23 -1.23 21.93
C LYS A 158 19.37 -0.54 20.57
N ALA A 159 19.94 0.67 20.53
CA ALA A 159 20.23 1.36 19.27
C ALA A 159 21.19 0.57 18.38
N ALA A 160 22.25 -0.02 18.95
CA ALA A 160 23.19 -0.85 18.19
C ALA A 160 22.52 -2.08 17.56
N LYS A 161 21.56 -2.71 18.26
CA LYS A 161 20.79 -3.86 17.74
C LYS A 161 19.90 -3.44 16.57
N VAL A 162 19.20 -2.31 16.67
CA VAL A 162 18.37 -1.75 15.60
C VAL A 162 19.22 -1.42 14.37
N ILE A 163 20.36 -0.74 14.56
CA ILE A 163 21.27 -0.40 13.46
C ILE A 163 21.78 -1.65 12.76
N ARG A 164 22.26 -2.65 13.52
CA ARG A 164 22.76 -3.90 12.94
C ARG A 164 21.69 -4.59 12.11
N ARG A 165 20.47 -4.70 12.65
CA ARG A 165 19.36 -5.33 11.94
C ARG A 165 18.99 -4.59 10.65
N LEU A 166 19.01 -3.26 10.64
CA LEU A 166 18.80 -2.48 9.43
C LEU A 166 19.93 -2.65 8.39
N VAL A 167 21.17 -2.88 8.83
CA VAL A 167 22.27 -3.24 7.93
C VAL A 167 22.06 -4.64 7.35
N ASP A 168 21.71 -5.61 8.19
CA ASP A 168 21.47 -7.00 7.78
C ASP A 168 20.29 -7.11 6.81
N LEU A 169 19.25 -6.29 7.02
CA LEU A 169 18.09 -6.16 6.12
C LEU A 169 18.37 -5.30 4.87
N GLY A 170 19.57 -4.72 4.75
CA GLY A 170 19.97 -3.94 3.58
C GLY A 170 19.42 -2.52 3.49
N TRP A 171 18.89 -1.97 4.59
CA TRP A 171 18.38 -0.60 4.67
C TRP A 171 19.46 0.44 4.90
N LEU A 172 20.44 0.09 5.73
CA LEU A 172 21.56 0.95 6.05
C LEU A 172 22.85 0.35 5.54
N GLU A 173 23.77 1.21 5.12
CA GLU A 173 25.14 0.84 4.84
C GLU A 173 26.13 1.76 5.58
N PRO A 174 27.33 1.26 5.94
CA PRO A 174 28.37 2.08 6.52
C PRO A 174 28.76 3.22 5.57
N ALA A 175 28.72 4.45 6.08
CA ALA A 175 29.07 5.66 5.32
C ALA A 175 30.42 6.26 5.71
N SER A 176 31.13 5.67 6.68
CA SER A 176 32.49 6.07 7.06
C SER A 176 33.23 5.00 7.87
N GLY A 177 34.57 5.01 7.72
CA GLY A 177 35.51 4.21 8.52
C GLY A 177 35.79 2.81 7.97
N ARG A 178 37.04 2.34 8.08
CA ARG A 178 37.47 0.95 7.76
C ARG A 178 37.57 0.05 8.98
N GLN A 179 38.01 0.58 10.13
CA GLN A 179 38.12 -0.18 11.39
C GLN A 179 37.00 0.11 12.41
N ARG A 180 36.37 1.29 12.34
CA ARG A 180 35.23 1.67 13.19
C ARG A 180 34.23 2.49 12.39
N ILE A 181 33.02 1.97 12.24
CA ILE A 181 31.95 2.64 11.52
C ILE A 181 31.47 3.84 12.35
N ARG A 182 31.59 5.06 11.80
CA ARG A 182 31.19 6.30 12.50
C ARG A 182 29.86 6.87 12.04
N SER A 183 29.41 6.51 10.85
CA SER A 183 28.14 6.94 10.28
C SER A 183 27.55 5.88 9.35
N TYR A 184 26.23 5.95 9.18
CA TYR A 184 25.45 5.11 8.28
C TYR A 184 24.66 6.00 7.31
N ARG A 185 24.29 5.46 6.16
CA ARG A 185 23.37 6.11 5.20
C ARG A 185 22.36 5.09 4.68
N LEU A 186 21.24 5.56 4.15
CA LEU A 186 20.29 4.68 3.46
C LEU A 186 20.98 4.05 2.24
N LYS A 187 20.82 2.74 2.09
CA LYS A 187 21.27 2.03 0.89
C LYS A 187 20.28 2.34 -0.23
N THR A 188 20.75 2.98 -1.29
CA THR A 188 19.90 3.25 -2.47
C THR A 188 19.51 1.91 -3.08
N PRO A 189 18.21 1.62 -3.32
CA PRO A 189 17.83 0.40 -4.01
C PRO A 189 18.48 0.41 -5.40
N HIS A 190 19.14 -0.69 -5.75
CA HIS A 190 19.65 -0.89 -7.10
C HIS A 190 18.42 -0.89 -8.02
N MET A 191 18.19 0.20 -8.75
CA MET A 191 17.29 0.16 -9.90
C MET A 191 17.97 -0.77 -10.91
N ALA A 192 17.61 -2.06 -10.86
CA ALA A 192 17.95 -2.99 -11.92
C ALA A 192 17.26 -2.45 -13.18
N SER A 193 18.10 -2.04 -14.14
CA SER A 193 17.71 -1.68 -15.50
C SER A 193 17.09 -2.87 -16.23
#